data_AF-A0A0C9TQL4-F1
#
_entry.id   AF-A0A0C9TQL4-F1
#
_cell.length_a   1.000
_cell.length_b   1.000
_cell.length_c   1.000
_cell.angle_alpha   90.00
_cell.angle_beta   90.00
_cell.angle_gamma   90.00
#
_symmetry.space_group_name_H-M   'P 1'
#
loop_
_entity.id
_entity.type
_entity.pdbx_description
1 polymer ?
#
loop_
_entity_poly.entity_id
_entity_poly.type
_entity_poly.pdbx_seq_one_letter_code
_entity_poly.pdbx_strand_id
1 'polypeptide(L)'
;KAIVEKVTYGPLPPDKLQRVKDKISEFADTFALSVREVKPVDFMKFCLNVPKDVEYPTKVNQKPLTQAQKEWYLQVLDEFDKAGVMRDIRSDEVK
;
A
#
# COMPACT_ATOMS: atom_id res chain seq x y z
N LYS A 1 -4.86 17.88 1.21
CA LYS A 1 -4.22 17.38 -0.03
C LYS A 1 -2.69 17.51 0.10
N ALA A 2 -2.07 16.77 1.02
CA ALA A 2 -0.64 16.90 1.34
C ALA A 2 0.30 16.56 0.16
N ILE A 3 -0.22 15.85 -0.85
CA ILE A 3 0.55 15.39 -2.00
C ILE A 3 0.71 16.48 -3.05
N VAL A 4 -0.34 17.28 -3.28
CA VAL A 4 -0.29 18.43 -4.19
C VAL A 4 0.78 19.44 -3.75
N GLU A 5 0.97 19.58 -2.44
CA GLU A 5 1.99 20.44 -1.83
C GLU A 5 3.42 19.90 -1.96
N LYS A 6 3.59 18.59 -2.20
CA LYS A 6 4.89 17.93 -2.37
C LYS A 6 5.35 17.84 -3.82
N VAL A 7 4.48 18.15 -4.79
CA VAL A 7 4.83 18.10 -6.22
C VAL A 7 5.66 19.32 -6.61
N THR A 8 6.84 19.08 -7.17
CA THR A 8 7.66 20.10 -7.83
C THR A 8 7.38 20.09 -9.34
N TYR A 9 7.17 21.26 -9.91
CA TYR A 9 6.89 21.43 -11.34
C TYR A 9 8.13 21.98 -12.05
N GLY A 10 8.54 21.34 -13.13
CA GLY A 10 9.56 21.87 -14.03
C GLY A 10 9.06 23.06 -14.86
N PRO A 11 9.94 23.72 -15.62
CA PRO A 11 9.56 24.85 -16.46
C PRO A 11 8.60 24.40 -17.57
N LEU A 12 7.37 24.90 -17.52
CA LEU A 12 6.31 24.60 -18.48
C LEU A 12 5.62 25.90 -18.91
N PRO A 13 5.12 25.97 -20.17
CA PRO A 13 4.20 27.01 -20.59
C PRO A 13 2.99 27.12 -19.65
N PRO A 14 2.42 28.33 -19.42
CA PRO A 14 1.35 28.54 -18.44
C PRO A 14 0.13 27.62 -18.63
N ASP A 15 -0.27 27.39 -19.88
CA ASP A 15 -1.38 26.52 -20.27
C ASP A 15 -1.11 25.05 -19.89
N LYS A 16 0.12 24.57 -20.12
CA LYS A 16 0.53 23.21 -19.78
C LYS A 16 0.71 23.04 -18.28
N LEU A 17 1.27 24.03 -17.60
CA LEU A 17 1.45 24.01 -16.15
C LEU A 17 0.09 23.90 -15.45
N GLN A 18 -0.90 24.68 -15.88
CA GLN A 18 -2.23 24.62 -15.31
C GLN A 18 -2.88 23.25 -15.53
N ARG A 19 -2.80 22.72 -16.74
CA ARG A 19 -3.34 21.39 -17.06
C ARG A 19 -2.73 20.27 -16.22
N VAL A 20 -1.42 20.34 -15.93
CA VAL A 20 -0.75 19.36 -15.05
C VAL A 20 -1.22 19.51 -13.61
N LYS A 21 -1.34 20.74 -13.09
CA LYS A 21 -1.87 21.00 -11.73
C LYS A 21 -3.29 20.47 -11.57
N ASP A 22 -4.15 20.68 -12.56
CA ASP A 22 -5.53 20.21 -12.53
C ASP A 22 -5.57 18.68 -12.51
N LYS A 23 -4.74 18.01 -13.33
CA LYS A 23 -4.66 16.54 -13.38
C LYS A 23 -4.15 15.93 -12.07
N ILE A 24 -3.12 16.53 -11.47
CA ILE A 24 -2.59 16.07 -10.19
C ILE A 24 -3.60 16.30 -9.06
N SER A 25 -4.37 17.39 -9.11
CA SER A 25 -5.43 17.67 -8.14
C SER A 25 -6.63 16.73 -8.29
N GLU A 26 -6.96 16.32 -9.52
CA GLU A 26 -8.02 15.36 -9.87
C GLU A 26 -7.69 13.96 -9.34
N PHE A 27 -6.45 13.52 -9.50
CA PHE A 27 -5.98 12.18 -9.09
C PHE A 27 -5.05 12.22 -7.87
N ALA A 28 -5.21 13.25 -7.02
CA ALA A 28 -4.32 13.47 -5.87
C ALA A 28 -4.28 12.26 -4.93
N ASP A 29 -5.37 11.51 -4.88
CA ASP A 29 -5.54 10.27 -4.13
C ASP A 29 -4.71 9.11 -4.71
N THR A 30 -4.73 8.98 -6.04
CA THR A 30 -3.94 7.98 -6.78
C THR A 30 -2.44 8.25 -6.63
N PHE A 31 -2.05 9.53 -6.66
CA PHE A 31 -0.67 9.96 -6.44
C PHE A 31 -0.26 9.95 -4.97
N ALA A 32 -1.21 9.77 -4.04
CA ALA A 32 -0.89 9.94 -2.64
C ALA A 32 0.07 8.89 -2.10
N LEU A 33 0.13 7.74 -2.77
CA LEU A 33 0.79 6.54 -2.27
C LEU A 33 0.35 6.22 -0.82
N SER A 34 -0.80 6.76 -0.39
CA SER A 34 -1.31 6.59 0.96
C SER A 34 -2.21 5.38 0.98
N VAL A 35 -1.82 4.40 1.79
CA VAL A 35 -2.57 3.14 1.91
C VAL A 35 -3.98 3.39 2.48
N ARG A 36 -4.19 4.52 3.16
CA ARG A 36 -5.49 4.97 3.69
C ARG A 36 -6.53 5.31 2.62
N GLU A 37 -6.10 5.59 1.40
CA GLU A 37 -7.01 5.94 0.30
C GLU A 37 -7.34 4.71 -0.57
N VAL A 38 -6.75 3.55 -0.26
CA VAL A 38 -7.11 2.27 -0.88
C VAL A 38 -8.47 1.83 -0.35
N LYS A 39 -9.47 1.75 -1.22
CA LYS A 39 -10.77 1.18 -0.89
C LYS A 39 -10.76 -0.32 -1.19
N PRO A 40 -11.10 -1.19 -0.22
CA PRO A 40 -11.22 -2.61 -0.50
C PRO A 40 -12.35 -2.85 -1.51
N VAL A 41 -12.09 -3.72 -2.48
CA VAL A 41 -13.12 -4.23 -3.38
C VAL A 41 -13.97 -5.24 -2.61
N ASP A 42 -15.23 -4.90 -2.32
CA ASP A 42 -16.15 -5.71 -1.52
C ASP A 42 -17.03 -6.65 -2.36
N PHE A 43 -17.17 -6.37 -3.66
CA PHE A 43 -18.02 -7.10 -4.59
C PHE A 43 -17.31 -8.26 -5.33
N MET A 44 -15.98 -8.39 -5.19
CA MET A 44 -15.21 -9.47 -5.80
C MET A 44 -14.27 -10.10 -4.77
N LYS A 45 -14.20 -11.43 -4.79
CA LYS A 45 -13.20 -12.18 -4.03
C LYS A 45 -12.12 -12.67 -4.99
N PHE A 46 -10.87 -12.37 -4.66
CA PHE A 46 -9.74 -12.95 -5.34
C PHE A 46 -9.57 -14.41 -4.88
N CYS A 47 -9.66 -15.35 -5.82
CA CYS A 47 -9.49 -16.78 -5.55
C CYS A 47 -8.15 -17.26 -6.10
N LEU A 48 -7.31 -17.79 -5.22
CA LEU A 48 -6.10 -18.50 -5.62
C LEU A 48 -6.44 -19.95 -5.97
N ASN A 49 -6.10 -20.40 -7.18
CA ASN A 49 -6.26 -21.79 -7.62
C ASN A 49 -5.11 -22.65 -7.09
N VAL A 50 -5.04 -22.83 -5.77
CA VAL A 50 -4.02 -23.68 -5.13
C VAL A 50 -4.41 -25.15 -5.28
N PRO A 51 -3.57 -26.01 -5.90
CA PRO A 51 -3.79 -27.45 -5.94
C PRO A 51 -3.98 -28.04 -4.54
N LYS A 52 -4.97 -28.93 -4.36
CA LYS A 52 -5.27 -29.54 -3.05
C LYS A 52 -4.38 -30.74 -2.72
N ASP A 53 -3.80 -31.37 -3.74
CA ASP A 53 -3.06 -32.62 -3.61
C ASP A 53 -1.55 -32.41 -3.44
N VAL A 54 -1.15 -31.18 -3.11
CA VAL A 54 0.25 -30.80 -2.92
C VAL A 54 0.43 -30.32 -1.49
N GLU A 55 1.42 -30.88 -0.80
CA GLU A 55 1.84 -30.37 0.51
C GLU A 55 2.68 -29.09 0.32
N TYR A 56 2.23 -27.99 0.93
CA TYR A 56 2.94 -26.72 0.92
C TYR A 56 3.58 -26.44 2.29
N PRO A 57 4.74 -25.76 2.33
CA PRO A 57 5.26 -25.25 3.58
C PRO A 57 4.34 -24.15 4.12
N THR A 58 3.71 -24.40 5.27
CA THR A 58 2.79 -23.45 5.94
C THR A 58 3.51 -22.55 6.94
N LYS A 59 4.79 -22.84 7.22
CA LYS A 59 5.64 -22.07 8.14
C LYS A 59 6.95 -21.71 7.49
N VAL A 60 7.32 -20.44 7.62
CA VAL A 60 8.60 -19.89 7.16
C VAL A 60 9.26 -19.12 8.30
N ASN A 61 10.58 -19.23 8.41
CA ASN A 61 11.34 -18.42 9.36
C ASN A 61 11.50 -17.02 8.79
N GLN A 62 11.10 -16.01 9.57
CA GLN A 62 11.29 -14.62 9.19
C GLN A 62 12.78 -14.28 9.17
N LYS A 63 13.24 -13.64 8.08
CA LYS A 63 14.62 -13.15 8.01
C LYS A 63 14.83 -12.08 9.09
N PRO A 64 15.94 -12.12 9.85
CA PRO A 64 16.26 -11.07 10.81
C PRO A 64 16.37 -9.72 10.11
N LEU A 65 15.75 -8.70 10.70
CA LEU A 65 15.84 -7.32 10.26
C LEU A 65 16.88 -6.57 11.08
N THR A 66 17.63 -5.66 10.43
CA THR A 66 18.47 -4.69 11.15
C THR A 66 17.59 -3.71 11.94
N GLN A 67 18.18 -2.98 12.89
CA GLN A 67 17.42 -2.03 13.71
C GLN A 67 16.76 -0.93 12.86
N ALA A 68 17.51 -0.32 11.94
CA ALA A 68 17.00 0.69 11.02
C ALA A 68 15.86 0.16 10.13
N GLN A 69 15.94 -1.10 9.69
CA GLN A 69 14.86 -1.73 8.94
C GLN A 69 13.62 -1.90 9.80
N LYS A 70 13.75 -2.38 11.05
CA LYS A 70 12.61 -2.55 11.96
C LYS A 70 11.88 -1.23 12.20
N GLU A 71 12.62 -0.18 12.51
CA GLU A 71 12.05 1.15 12.77
C GLU A 71 11.24 1.67 11.59
N TRP A 72 11.73 1.45 10.37
CA TRP A 72 11.01 1.83 9.17
C TRP A 72 9.81 0.92 8.89
N TYR A 73 10.00 -0.40 8.85
CA TYR A 73 8.94 -1.35 8.49
C TYR A 73 7.78 -1.33 9.48
N LEU A 74 8.05 -1.25 10.79
CA LEU A 74 6.98 -1.25 11.80
C LEU A 74 6.04 -0.05 11.63
N GLN A 75 6.57 1.13 11.31
CA GLN A 75 5.75 2.31 11.04
C GLN A 75 4.84 2.12 9.82
N VAL A 76 5.38 1.51 8.76
CA VAL A 76 4.59 1.20 7.55
C VAL A 76 3.51 0.16 7.88
N LEU A 77 3.82 -0.87 8.67
CA LEU A 77 2.84 -1.88 9.06
C LEU A 77 1.69 -1.26 9.87
N ASP A 78 1.99 -0.34 10.79
CA ASP A 78 0.97 0.41 11.54
C ASP A 78 0.05 1.24 10.64
N GLU A 79 0.57 1.78 9.52
CA GLU A 79 -0.26 2.52 8.56
C GLU A 79 -1.24 1.60 7.83
N PHE A 80 -0.82 0.39 7.47
CA PHE A 80 -1.66 -0.61 6.80
C PHE A 80 -2.72 -1.17 7.74
N ASP A 81 -2.39 -1.41 9.01
CA ASP A 81 -3.35 -1.81 10.03
C ASP A 81 -4.41 -0.73 10.24
N LYS A 82 -4.00 0.53 10.42
CA LYS A 82 -4.91 1.68 10.53
C LYS A 82 -5.77 1.89 9.28
N ALA A 83 -5.28 1.50 8.11
CA ALA A 83 -6.04 1.55 6.85
C ALA A 83 -7.00 0.35 6.67
N GLY A 84 -6.98 -0.63 7.58
CA GLY A 84 -7.80 -1.84 7.49
C GLY A 84 -7.35 -2.81 6.38
N VAL A 85 -6.12 -2.65 5.86
CA VAL A 85 -5.55 -3.51 4.83
C VAL A 85 -4.99 -4.81 5.42
N MET A 86 -4.48 -4.74 6.65
CA MET A 86 -3.99 -5.89 7.40
C MET A 86 -4.82 -6.11 8.66
N ARG A 87 -4.67 -7.28 9.26
CA ARG A 87 -5.16 -7.61 10.59
C ARG A 87 -4.20 -8.58 11.25
N ASP A 88 -4.17 -8.55 12.56
CA ASP A 88 -3.47 -9.57 13.33
C ASP A 88 -4.14 -10.94 13.17
N ILE A 89 -3.29 -11.96 13.10
CA ILE A 89 -3.69 -13.36 13.10
C ILE A 89 -2.78 -14.12 14.05
N ARG A 90 -3.35 -15.04 14.83
CA ARG A 90 -2.52 -15.87 15.69
C ARG A 90 -1.75 -16.88 14.85
N SER A 91 -0.51 -17.16 15.25
CA SER A 91 0.35 -18.09 14.51
C SER A 91 -0.25 -19.50 14.40
N ASP A 92 -1.05 -19.93 15.38
CA ASP A 92 -1.74 -21.22 15.38
C ASP A 92 -3.00 -21.27 14.50
N GLU A 93 -3.47 -20.12 13.98
CA GLU A 93 -4.56 -20.07 13.01
C GLU A 93 -4.08 -20.19 11.56
N VAL A 94 -2.77 -20.08 11.31
CA VAL A 94 -2.16 -20.28 9.99
C VAL A 94 -2.07 -21.79 9.74
N LYS A 95 -2.93 -22.30 8.86
CA LYS A 95 -3.03 -23.73 8.50
C LYS A 95 -2.37 -24.03 7.17
#